data_AF-A0A059KUH2-F1
#
_entry.id   AF-A0A059KUH2-F1
#
_cell.length_a   1.000
_cell.length_b   1.000
_cell.length_c   1.000
_cell.angle_alpha   90.00
_cell.angle_beta   90.00
_cell.angle_gamma   90.00
#
_symmetry.space_group_name_H-M   'P 1'
#
loop_
_entity.id
_entity.type
_entity.pdbx_description
1 polymer ?
#
loop_
_entity_poly.entity_id
_entity_poly.type
_entity_poly.pdbx_seq_one_letter_code
_entity_poly.pdbx_strand_id
1 'polypeptide(L)' 'MANSDLLPSPLFKINQYQLALEAAILELTLWVEQRGSAEVAGNVRGALDAISKNEEFINMTLAVLMTPE' A
#
# COMPACT_ATOMS: atom_id res chain seq x y z
N MET A 1 -27.59 -12.31 -4.10
CA MET A 1 -26.33 -11.76 -3.58
C MET A 1 -25.54 -11.31 -4.79
N ALA A 2 -25.25 -10.02 -4.89
CA ALA A 2 -24.49 -9.50 -6.02
C ALA A 2 -23.01 -9.87 -5.80
N ASN A 3 -22.25 -10.12 -6.86
CA ASN A 3 -20.83 -10.45 -6.75
C ASN A 3 -20.02 -9.34 -6.03
N SER A 4 -20.56 -8.14 -5.89
CA SER A 4 -20.02 -7.02 -5.11
C SER A 4 -19.84 -7.36 -3.63
N ASP A 5 -20.69 -8.22 -3.06
CA ASP A 5 -20.61 -8.64 -1.64
C ASP A 5 -19.34 -9.46 -1.35
N LEU A 6 -18.68 -9.97 -2.40
CA LEU A 6 -17.44 -10.75 -2.31
C LEU A 6 -16.17 -9.92 -2.52
N LEU A 7 -16.28 -8.66 -2.95
CA LEU A 7 -15.13 -7.78 -3.25
C LEU A 7 -14.36 -7.28 -2.00
N PRO A 8 -14.97 -7.02 -0.83
CA PRO A 8 -14.24 -6.45 0.30
C PRO A 8 -13.11 -7.33 0.82
N SER A 9 -13.32 -8.65 0.92
CA SER A 9 -12.34 -9.56 1.51
C SER A 9 -11.04 -9.71 0.69
N PRO A 10 -11.09 -9.97 -0.64
CA PRO A 10 -9.90 -9.98 -1.49
C PRO A 10 -9.19 -8.62 -1.52
N LEU A 11 -9.95 -7.52 -1.60
CA LEU A 11 -9.38 -6.18 -1.65
C LEU A 11 -8.65 -5.81 -0.34
N PHE A 12 -9.23 -6.17 0.81
CA PHE A 12 -8.58 -6.04 2.11
C PHE A 12 -7.28 -6.83 2.17
N LYS A 13 -7.25 -8.07 1.66
CA LYS A 13 -6.02 -8.87 1.62
C LYS A 13 -4.95 -8.25 0.73
N ILE A 14 -5.31 -7.71 -0.43
CA ILE A 14 -4.37 -7.01 -1.32
C ILE A 14 -3.77 -5.79 -0.61
N ASN A 15 -4.59 -5.01 0.10
CA ASN A 15 -4.12 -3.86 0.88
C ASN A 15 -3.12 -4.29 1.98
N GLN A 16 -3.39 -5.37 2.72
CA GLN A 16 -2.44 -5.90 3.70
C GLN A 16 -1.11 -6.33 3.09
N TYR A 17 -1.12 -6.92 1.90
CA TYR A 17 0.12 -7.26 1.19
C TYR A 17 0.88 -6.01 0.74
N GLN A 18 0.19 -4.95 0.29
CA GLN A 18 0.83 -3.67 -0.04
C GLN A 18 1.54 -3.05 1.15
N LEU A 19 0.89 -3.02 2.33
CA LEU A 19 1.49 -2.54 3.58
C LEU A 19 2.77 -3.30 3.96
N ALA A 20 2.74 -4.63 3.87
CA ALA A 20 3.90 -5.46 4.19
C ALA A 20 5.06 -5.22 3.19
N LEU A 21 4.74 -5.06 1.90
CA LEU A 21 5.72 -4.74 0.87
C LEU A 21 6.30 -3.34 1.05
N GLU A 22 5.49 -2.34 1.37
CA GLU A 22 5.95 -0.99 1.66
C GLU A 22 6.95 -0.97 2.81
N ALA A 23 6.66 -1.67 3.90
CA ALA A 23 7.57 -1.79 5.04
C ALA A 23 8.92 -2.43 4.64
N ALA A 24 8.88 -3.54 3.91
CA ALA A 24 10.09 -4.21 3.44
C ALA A 24 10.91 -3.33 2.46
N ILE A 25 10.24 -2.63 1.55
CA ILE A 25 10.89 -1.72 0.60
C ILE A 25 11.50 -0.53 1.34
N LEU A 26 10.82 0.03 2.36
CA LEU A 26 11.35 1.14 3.15
C LEU A 26 12.62 0.71 3.93
N GLU A 27 12.64 -0.48 4.51
CA GLU A 27 13.83 -1.03 5.17
C GLU A 27 15.02 -1.14 4.19
N LEU A 28 14.78 -1.68 3.00
CA LEU A 28 15.81 -1.76 1.94
C LEU A 28 16.25 -0.38 1.45
N THR A 29 15.31 0.57 1.36
CA THR A 29 15.58 1.97 0.97
C THR A 29 16.55 2.62 1.94
N LEU A 30 16.31 2.45 3.25
CA LEU A 30 17.19 2.96 4.30
C LEU A 30 18.58 2.31 4.22
N TRP A 31 18.64 1.00 3.99
CA TRP A 31 19.89 0.26 3.84
C TRP A 31 20.72 0.73 2.64
N VAL A 32 20.07 1.03 1.50
CA VAL A 32 20.72 1.59 0.31
C VAL A 32 21.18 3.04 0.54
N GLU A 33 20.36 3.85 1.21
CA GLU A 33 20.70 5.24 1.53
C GLU A 33 21.92 5.36 2.44
N GLN A 34 22.00 4.52 3.48
CA GLN A 34 23.14 4.46 4.40
C GLN A 34 24.46 4.12 3.70
N ARG A 35 24.41 3.57 2.48
CA ARG A 35 25.59 3.29 1.66
C ARG A 35 25.87 4.32 0.58
N GLY A 36 25.31 5.52 0.72
CA GLY A 36 25.62 6.67 -0.13
C GLY A 36 24.79 6.76 -1.41
N SER A 37 23.78 5.90 -1.58
CA SER A 37 22.88 5.92 -2.74
C SER A 37 21.62 6.74 -2.47
N ALA A 38 21.80 8.02 -2.10
CA ALA A 38 20.72 8.93 -1.72
C ALA A 38 19.72 9.19 -2.87
N GLU A 39 20.19 9.28 -4.11
CA GLU A 39 19.30 9.46 -5.28
C GLU A 39 18.38 8.25 -5.48
N VAL A 40 18.92 7.03 -5.38
CA VAL A 40 18.14 5.79 -5.45
C VAL A 40 17.10 5.77 -4.32
N ALA A 41 17.51 6.12 -3.11
CA ALA A 41 16.59 6.17 -1.97
C ALA A 41 15.48 7.21 -2.16
N GLY A 42 15.79 8.38 -2.73
CA GLY A 42 14.82 9.40 -3.09
C GLY A 42 13.80 8.90 -4.12
N ASN A 43 14.26 8.23 -5.18
CA ASN A 43 13.40 7.66 -6.20
C ASN A 43 12.47 6.60 -5.63
N VAL A 44 12.98 5.72 -4.76
CA VAL A 44 12.14 4.69 -4.11
C VAL A 44 11.12 5.33 -3.18
N ARG A 45 11.47 6.36 -2.40
CA ARG A 45 10.49 7.09 -1.57
C ARG A 45 9.40 7.77 -2.39
N GLY A 46 9.75 8.35 -3.54
CA GLY A 46 8.75 8.90 -4.47
C GLY A 46 7.78 7.84 -4.99
N ALA A 47 8.26 6.62 -5.24
CA ALA A 47 7.41 5.50 -5.62
C ALA A 47 6.55 4.99 -4.44
N LEU A 48 7.12 4.92 -3.23
CA LEU A 48 6.39 4.53 -2.02
C LEU A 48 5.25 5.51 -1.72
N ASP A 49 5.45 6.82 -1.88
CA ASP A 49 4.39 7.82 -1.70
C ASP A 49 3.18 7.58 -2.62
N ALA A 50 3.42 7.13 -3.85
CA ALA A 50 2.33 6.73 -4.76
C ALA A 50 1.61 5.46 -4.28
N ILE A 51 2.34 4.51 -3.68
CA ILE A 51 1.77 3.29 -3.09
C ILE A 51 0.93 3.64 -1.86
N SER A 52 1.41 4.50 -0.95
CA SER A 52 0.66 4.91 0.24
C SER A 52 -0.64 5.65 -0.12
N LYS A 53 -0.64 6.49 -1.16
CA LYS A 53 -1.87 7.11 -1.69
C LYS A 53 -2.87 6.09 -2.24
N ASN A 54 -2.38 5.02 -2.86
CA ASN A 54 -3.23 3.93 -3.34
C ASN A 54 -3.81 3.12 -2.15
N GLU A 55 -3.03 2.92 -1.10
CA GLU A 55 -3.49 2.30 0.15
C GLU A 55 -4.64 3.10 0.77
N GLU A 56 -4.50 4.41 0.89
CA GLU A 56 -5.54 5.32 1.41
C GLU A 56 -6.84 5.19 0.60
N PHE A 57 -6.73 5.20 -0.74
CA PHE A 57 -7.86 5.05 -1.63
C PHE A 57 -8.58 3.69 -1.45
N ILE A 58 -7.81 2.60 -1.31
CA ILE A 58 -8.38 1.27 -1.06
C ILE A 58 -9.06 1.21 0.31
N ASN A 59 -8.45 1.79 1.35
CA ASN A 59 -9.03 1.83 2.69
C ASN A 59 -10.36 2.60 2.71
N MET A 60 -10.43 3.74 2.02
CA MET A 60 -11.68 4.50 1.86
C MET A 60 -12.75 3.68 1.12
N THR A 61 -12.37 3.00 0.04
CA THR A 61 -13.28 2.15 -0.73
C THR A 61 -13.82 0.99 0.10
N LEU A 62 -12.96 0.33 0.88
CA LEU A 62 -13.36 -0.74 1.80
C LEU A 62 -14.33 -0.24 2.87
N ALA A 63 -14.10 0.95 3.44
CA ALA A 63 -15.00 1.55 4.41
C ALA A 63 -16.42 1.75 3.84
N VAL A 64 -16.52 2.24 2.59
CA VAL A 64 -17.81 2.37 1.90
C VAL A 64 -18.46 1.02 1.66
N LEU A 65 -17.72 0.04 1.13
CA LEU A 65 -18.26 -1.29 0.80
C LEU A 65 -18.69 -2.12 2.02
N MET A 66 -18.14 -1.84 3.20
CA MET A 66 -18.44 -2.56 4.44
C MET A 66 -19.43 -1.81 5.35
N THR A 67 -19.95 -0.66 4.93
CA THR A 67 -20.97 0.07 5.68
C THR A 67 -22.28 -0.72 5.63
N PRO A 68 -22.87 -1.12 6.79
CA PRO A 68 -24.18 -1.76 6.81
C PRO A 68 -25.26 -0.80 6.31
N GLU A 69 -26.30 -1.32 5.63
CA GLU A 69 -27.52 -0.54 5.35
C GLU A 69 -28.33 -0.22 6.62
#